data_AF-A0A1L9V5S3-F1
#
_entry.id   AF-A0A1L9V5S3-F1
#
_cell.length_a   1.000
_cell.length_b   1.000
_cell.length_c   1.000
_cell.angle_alpha   90.00
_cell.angle_beta   90.00
_cell.angle_gamma   90.00
#
_symmetry.space_group_name_H-M   'P 1'
#
loop_
_entity.id
_entity.type
_entity.pdbx_description
1 polymer ?
#
loop_
_entity_poly.entity_id
_entity_poly.type
_entity_poly.pdbx_seq_one_letter_code
_entity_poly.pdbx_strand_id
1 'polypeptide(L)'
;MPQQGIQQWQDVHQRLVHCRSFQLIRNNHYETYEQGSLLTPSDAITLILNIIINTGIPVVAFSVNYRRGVGADYLVTERINANLQQSEFITAWSNLQELGLNFTMERTLIVDWAFQLIQHAKNLQKLQIDFDHGDETNSFINRLSYADCLSHLKELTLKATSVSSEHIRRFLRYHQNLRKLSLRAIVLENVFPFSDSYSMNPPHLKKLKFST
;
A
#
# COMPACT_ATOMS: atom_id res chain seq x y z
N MET A 1 -16.83 20.21 -10.34
CA MET A 1 -17.93 19.23 -10.47
C MET A 1 -17.33 17.96 -11.08
N PRO A 2 -17.63 16.77 -10.54
CA PRO A 2 -19.01 16.28 -10.48
C PRO A 2 -19.46 15.92 -9.05
N GLN A 3 -20.38 16.71 -8.50
CA GLN A 3 -21.02 16.45 -7.19
C GLN A 3 -22.17 15.43 -7.28
N GLN A 4 -22.73 15.14 -8.46
CA GLN A 4 -23.85 14.19 -8.59
C GLN A 4 -23.47 12.73 -8.31
N GLY A 5 -22.31 12.27 -8.81
CA GLY A 5 -21.84 10.91 -8.51
C GLY A 5 -21.57 10.74 -7.01
N ILE A 6 -20.87 11.70 -6.40
CA ILE A 6 -20.57 11.68 -4.96
C ILE A 6 -21.84 11.69 -4.10
N GLN A 7 -22.87 12.47 -4.49
CA GLN A 7 -24.17 12.47 -3.81
C GLN A 7 -24.91 11.14 -3.92
N GLN A 8 -24.93 10.50 -5.09
CA GLN A 8 -25.56 9.18 -5.26
C GLN A 8 -24.91 8.09 -4.40
N TRP A 9 -23.61 8.21 -4.13
CA TRP A 9 -22.92 7.27 -3.24
C TRP A 9 -23.28 7.49 -1.76
N GLN A 10 -23.69 8.69 -1.32
CA GLN A 10 -24.04 8.95 0.09
C GLN A 10 -25.13 8.02 0.63
N ASP A 11 -26.16 7.70 -0.17
CA ASP A 11 -27.21 6.74 0.21
C ASP A 11 -26.69 5.31 0.30
N VAL A 12 -25.70 4.97 -0.53
CA VAL A 12 -25.02 3.67 -0.49
C VAL A 12 -24.19 3.57 0.79
N HIS A 13 -23.60 4.66 1.29
CA HIS A 13 -22.77 4.66 2.51
C HIS A 13 -23.55 4.14 3.72
N GLN A 14 -24.82 4.53 3.88
CA GLN A 14 -25.66 4.09 4.99
C GLN A 14 -25.96 2.59 4.97
N ARG A 15 -25.81 1.93 3.81
CA ARG A 15 -26.08 0.50 3.64
C ARG A 15 -24.83 -0.37 3.79
N LEU A 16 -23.64 0.23 3.75
CA LEU A 16 -22.36 -0.48 3.81
C LEU A 16 -21.83 -0.68 5.24
N VAL A 17 -22.66 -0.57 6.28
CA VAL A 17 -22.25 -0.65 7.70
C VAL A 17 -21.54 -1.96 8.10
N HIS A 18 -21.68 -3.01 7.30
CA HIS A 18 -20.98 -4.29 7.49
C HIS A 18 -19.80 -4.50 6.53
N CYS A 19 -19.56 -3.57 5.60
CA CYS A 19 -18.47 -3.66 4.62
C CYS A 19 -17.13 -3.30 5.27
N ARG A 20 -16.37 -4.30 5.70
CA ARG A 20 -15.05 -4.11 6.34
C ARG A 20 -13.88 -4.32 5.39
N SER A 21 -14.14 -4.59 4.13
CA SER A 21 -13.11 -4.92 3.14
C SER A 21 -13.36 -4.17 1.85
N PHE A 22 -12.36 -3.43 1.40
CA PHE A 22 -12.45 -2.59 0.21
C PHE A 22 -11.34 -2.96 -0.78
N GLN A 23 -11.72 -3.08 -2.03
CA GLN A 23 -10.80 -3.41 -3.11
C GLN A 23 -11.11 -2.54 -4.32
N LEU A 24 -10.11 -1.77 -4.73
CA LEU A 24 -10.15 -0.93 -5.92
C LEU A 24 -9.30 -1.59 -6.98
N ILE A 25 -9.93 -2.03 -8.07
CA ILE A 25 -9.27 -2.66 -9.21
C ILE A 25 -9.60 -1.84 -10.45
N ARG A 26 -8.57 -1.47 -11.22
CA ARG A 26 -8.77 -0.86 -12.54
C ARG A 26 -9.02 -1.99 -13.53
N ASN A 27 -10.15 -1.95 -14.23
CA ASN A 27 -10.47 -2.97 -15.23
C ASN A 27 -9.77 -2.65 -16.56
N ASN A 28 -9.29 -3.67 -17.26
CA ASN A 28 -8.38 -3.57 -18.42
C ASN A 28 -8.99 -2.94 -19.69
N HIS A 29 -10.24 -2.46 -19.64
CA HIS A 29 -10.86 -1.89 -20.82
C HIS A 29 -10.17 -0.57 -21.17
N TYR A 30 -9.73 -0.46 -22.42
CA TYR A 30 -9.19 0.76 -22.99
C TYR A 30 -10.15 1.91 -22.66
N GLU A 31 -9.68 2.85 -21.84
CA GLU A 31 -10.38 4.12 -21.67
C GLU A 31 -10.29 4.79 -23.03
N THR A 32 -11.32 4.61 -23.86
CA THR A 32 -11.58 5.53 -24.95
C THR A 32 -11.75 6.88 -24.27
N TYR A 33 -10.86 7.83 -24.57
CA TYR A 33 -10.85 9.19 -24.04
C TYR A 33 -12.17 9.97 -24.23
N GLU A 34 -13.15 9.36 -24.90
CA GLU A 34 -14.51 9.82 -25.02
C GLU A 34 -15.35 9.45 -23.78
N GLN A 35 -15.22 10.23 -22.70
CA GLN A 35 -16.33 10.65 -21.83
C GLN A 35 -15.78 11.28 -20.54
N GLY A 36 -15.99 12.59 -20.40
CA GLY A 36 -15.65 13.37 -19.20
C GLY A 36 -16.47 13.04 -17.94
N SER A 37 -16.93 11.79 -17.79
CA SER A 37 -17.77 11.31 -16.68
C SER A 37 -17.20 10.12 -15.91
N LEU A 38 -16.00 9.61 -16.26
CA LEU A 38 -15.40 8.47 -15.58
C LEU A 38 -14.61 8.93 -14.34
N LEU A 39 -14.89 8.32 -13.18
CA LEU A 39 -14.09 8.49 -11.96
C LEU A 39 -12.66 8.03 -12.26
N THR A 40 -11.67 8.91 -12.08
CA THR A 40 -10.28 8.50 -12.21
C THR A 40 -9.89 7.55 -11.06
N PRO A 41 -8.80 6.77 -11.20
CA PRO A 41 -8.29 5.94 -10.11
C PRO A 41 -8.10 6.69 -8.78
N SER A 42 -7.61 7.93 -8.82
CA SER A 42 -7.48 8.81 -7.65
C SER A 42 -8.83 9.25 -7.09
N ASP A 43 -9.81 9.58 -7.95
CA ASP A 43 -11.15 9.99 -7.50
C ASP A 43 -11.85 8.83 -6.78
N ALA A 44 -11.69 7.60 -7.27
CA ALA A 44 -12.22 6.40 -6.63
C ALA A 44 -11.58 6.14 -5.26
N ILE A 45 -10.26 6.34 -5.12
CA ILE A 45 -9.58 6.27 -3.81
C ILE A 45 -10.17 7.30 -2.85
N THR A 46 -10.27 8.57 -3.27
CA THR A 46 -10.82 9.65 -2.44
C THR A 46 -12.25 9.35 -2.00
N LEU A 47 -13.09 8.86 -2.92
CA LEU A 47 -14.46 8.48 -2.61
C LEU A 47 -14.51 7.41 -1.52
N ILE A 48 -13.77 6.31 -1.68
CA ILE A 48 -13.77 5.21 -0.70
C ILE A 48 -13.18 5.64 0.66
N LEU A 49 -12.12 6.45 0.68
CA LEU A 49 -11.56 6.95 1.93
C LEU A 49 -12.55 7.88 2.65
N ASN A 50 -13.25 8.74 1.92
CA ASN A 50 -14.30 9.58 2.49
C ASN A 50 -15.49 8.76 3.00
N ILE A 51 -15.82 7.64 2.37
CA ILE A 51 -16.82 6.69 2.90
C ILE A 51 -16.40 6.19 4.27
N ILE A 52 -15.17 5.69 4.37
CA ILE A 52 -14.63 5.12 5.60
C ILE A 52 -14.62 6.16 6.71
N ILE A 53 -14.18 7.38 6.40
CA ILE A 53 -14.21 8.53 7.31
C ILE A 53 -15.63 8.81 7.81
N ASN A 54 -16.57 9.04 6.88
CA ASN A 54 -17.91 9.50 7.24
C ASN A 54 -18.75 8.45 7.97
N THR A 55 -18.43 7.17 7.77
CA THR A 55 -19.16 6.05 8.37
C THR A 55 -18.47 5.49 9.60
N GLY A 56 -17.18 5.79 9.81
CA GLY A 56 -16.38 5.22 10.88
C GLY A 56 -16.26 3.69 10.83
N ILE A 57 -16.48 3.06 9.67
CA ILE A 57 -16.52 1.60 9.57
C ILE A 57 -15.13 1.01 9.88
N PRO A 58 -15.02 0.06 10.83
CA PRO A 58 -13.77 -0.64 11.08
C PRO A 58 -13.29 -1.41 9.84
N VAL A 59 -12.22 -0.95 9.22
CA VAL A 59 -11.66 -1.57 8.02
C VAL A 59 -10.73 -2.69 8.44
N VAL A 60 -10.91 -3.88 7.88
CA VAL A 60 -10.09 -5.07 8.12
C VAL A 60 -9.14 -5.33 6.95
N ALA A 61 -9.58 -5.06 5.71
CA ALA A 61 -8.75 -5.23 4.52
C ALA A 61 -8.96 -4.09 3.53
N PHE A 62 -7.87 -3.58 2.96
CA PHE A 62 -7.90 -2.54 1.95
C PHE A 62 -6.89 -2.85 0.85
N SER A 63 -7.29 -2.75 -0.41
CA SER A 63 -6.36 -2.89 -1.52
C SER A 63 -6.64 -1.96 -2.68
N VAL A 64 -5.56 -1.42 -3.24
CA VAL A 64 -5.53 -0.68 -4.51
C VAL A 64 -4.70 -1.50 -5.47
N ASN A 65 -5.30 -1.88 -6.60
CA ASN A 65 -4.64 -2.61 -7.67
C ASN A 65 -4.95 -1.94 -9.00
N TYR A 66 -4.09 -0.99 -9.36
CA TYR A 66 -4.21 -0.22 -10.58
C TYR A 66 -3.10 -0.53 -11.58
N ARG A 67 -2.40 -1.65 -11.38
CA ARG A 67 -1.34 -2.08 -12.27
C ARG A 67 -1.89 -2.52 -13.63
N ARG A 68 -1.41 -1.92 -14.72
CA ARG A 68 -1.81 -2.15 -16.12
C ARG A 68 -0.64 -2.60 -17.02
N GLY A 69 0.60 -2.45 -16.55
CA GLY A 69 1.81 -2.75 -17.30
C GLY A 69 2.90 -1.73 -16.98
N VAL A 70 4.08 -1.84 -17.59
CA VAL A 70 5.22 -0.96 -17.27
C VAL A 70 4.88 0.50 -17.60
N GLY A 71 4.91 1.39 -16.58
CA GLY A 71 4.99 2.84 -16.76
C GLY A 71 3.69 3.60 -17.05
N ALA A 72 2.51 3.07 -16.70
CA ALA A 72 1.22 3.72 -17.00
C ALA A 72 0.26 3.85 -15.79
N ASP A 73 0.72 3.54 -14.57
CA ASP A 73 -0.15 3.32 -13.40
C ASP A 73 -0.02 4.43 -12.36
N TYR A 74 -0.04 5.67 -12.86
CA TYR A 74 0.13 6.87 -12.05
C TYR A 74 -1.14 7.25 -11.31
N LEU A 75 -0.99 7.45 -10.00
CA LEU A 75 -1.96 8.16 -9.19
C LEU A 75 -1.66 9.65 -9.24
N VAL A 76 -2.69 10.45 -9.49
CA VAL A 76 -2.64 11.91 -9.37
C VAL A 76 -2.90 12.25 -7.90
N THR A 77 -1.82 12.47 -7.14
CA THR A 77 -1.88 12.70 -5.68
C THR A 77 -2.71 13.91 -5.30
N GLU A 78 -2.74 14.94 -6.14
CA GLU A 78 -3.52 16.17 -5.92
C GLU A 78 -5.03 15.91 -5.93
N ARG A 79 -5.46 14.80 -6.54
CA ARG A 79 -6.86 14.34 -6.52
C ARG A 79 -7.18 13.41 -5.35
N ILE A 80 -6.15 12.95 -4.63
CA ILE A 80 -6.31 12.16 -3.41
C ILE A 80 -6.47 13.12 -2.23
N ASN A 81 -7.71 13.51 -1.96
CA ASN A 81 -8.03 14.54 -0.96
C ASN A 81 -8.93 13.98 0.16
N ALA A 82 -8.44 12.97 0.86
CA ALA A 82 -9.05 12.45 2.07
C ALA A 82 -8.22 12.89 3.28
N ASN A 83 -8.89 13.34 4.35
CA ASN A 83 -8.21 13.79 5.56
C ASN A 83 -7.83 12.60 6.45
N LEU A 84 -6.65 12.03 6.21
CA LEU A 84 -6.14 10.87 6.95
C LEU A 84 -5.82 11.18 8.44
N GLN A 85 -5.83 12.45 8.84
CA GLN A 85 -5.59 12.86 10.22
C GLN A 85 -6.88 12.92 11.06
N GLN A 86 -8.05 12.71 10.46
CA GLN A 86 -9.31 12.67 11.20
C GLN A 86 -9.37 11.46 12.15
N SER A 87 -9.91 11.69 13.35
CA SER A 87 -10.07 10.66 14.39
C SER A 87 -10.86 9.45 13.91
N GLU A 88 -11.87 9.69 13.08
CA GLU A 88 -12.75 8.69 12.47
C GLU A 88 -11.96 7.78 11.54
N PHE A 89 -11.12 8.36 10.68
CA PHE A 89 -10.19 7.60 9.85
C PHE A 89 -9.25 6.77 10.72
N ILE A 90 -8.56 7.40 11.67
CA ILE A 90 -7.56 6.74 12.51
C ILE A 90 -8.19 5.57 13.27
N THR A 91 -9.40 5.76 13.82
CA THR A 91 -10.13 4.72 14.55
C THR A 91 -10.52 3.58 13.63
N ALA A 92 -11.17 3.88 12.50
CA ALA A 92 -11.58 2.90 11.51
C ALA A 92 -10.39 2.08 10.98
N TRP A 93 -9.32 2.79 10.61
CA TRP A 93 -8.13 2.26 9.97
C TRP A 93 -7.18 1.53 10.93
N SER A 94 -7.24 1.82 12.23
CA SER A 94 -6.46 1.08 13.23
C SER A 94 -6.81 -0.42 13.28
N ASN A 95 -7.98 -0.80 12.78
CA ASN A 95 -8.44 -2.19 12.70
C ASN A 95 -7.86 -2.95 11.49
N LEU A 96 -7.16 -2.25 10.59
CA LEU A 96 -6.69 -2.80 9.32
C LEU A 96 -5.68 -3.92 9.58
N GLN A 97 -5.93 -5.09 8.98
CA GLN A 97 -5.09 -6.27 9.08
C GLN A 97 -4.38 -6.58 7.75
N GLU A 98 -5.00 -6.24 6.62
CA GLU A 98 -4.43 -6.48 5.29
C GLU A 98 -4.42 -5.19 4.45
N LEU A 99 -3.23 -4.80 3.99
CA LEU A 99 -3.03 -3.67 3.09
C LEU A 99 -2.31 -4.11 1.82
N GLY A 100 -2.90 -3.80 0.66
CA GLY A 100 -2.29 -4.02 -0.65
C GLY A 100 -2.20 -2.72 -1.45
N LEU A 101 -0.99 -2.30 -1.81
CA LEU A 101 -0.74 -1.12 -2.64
C LEU A 101 -0.02 -1.58 -3.92
N ASN A 102 -0.72 -1.59 -5.05
CA ASN A 102 -0.16 -1.99 -6.34
C ASN A 102 -0.44 -0.91 -7.39
N PHE A 103 0.50 0.03 -7.52
CA PHE A 103 0.53 1.16 -8.45
C PHE A 103 1.96 1.74 -8.45
N THR A 104 2.31 2.58 -9.43
CA THR A 104 3.67 3.10 -9.57
C THR A 104 4.06 4.06 -8.44
N MET A 105 5.17 3.77 -7.73
CA MET A 105 5.69 4.59 -6.61
C MET A 105 6.88 5.48 -7.03
N GLU A 106 6.67 6.34 -8.03
CA GLU A 106 7.76 7.18 -8.60
C GLU A 106 7.90 8.55 -7.91
N ARG A 107 6.85 9.05 -7.24
CA ARG A 107 6.83 10.40 -6.67
C ARG A 107 6.87 10.37 -5.15
N THR A 108 7.64 11.28 -4.54
CA THR A 108 7.71 11.43 -3.08
C THR A 108 6.32 11.65 -2.46
N LEU A 109 5.43 12.41 -3.11
CA LEU A 109 4.06 12.64 -2.62
C LEU A 109 3.23 11.34 -2.52
N ILE A 110 3.34 10.42 -3.48
CA ILE A 110 2.56 9.17 -3.44
C ILE A 110 3.12 8.23 -2.37
N VAL A 111 4.43 8.28 -2.17
CA VAL A 111 5.15 7.57 -1.11
C VAL A 111 4.75 8.08 0.27
N ASP A 112 4.67 9.40 0.45
CA ASP A 112 4.21 10.00 1.70
C ASP A 112 2.77 9.62 2.01
N TRP A 113 1.89 9.69 1.02
CA TRP A 113 0.50 9.25 1.16
C TRP A 113 0.40 7.76 1.54
N ALA A 114 1.13 6.89 0.83
CA ALA A 114 1.15 5.46 1.12
C ALA A 114 1.68 5.18 2.54
N PHE A 115 2.69 5.93 2.98
CA PHE A 115 3.22 5.81 4.33
C PHE A 115 2.22 6.28 5.39
N GLN A 116 1.48 7.36 5.16
CA GLN A 116 0.41 7.81 6.07
C GLN A 116 -0.65 6.73 6.28
N LEU A 117 -1.06 6.01 5.22
CA LEU A 117 -1.97 4.88 5.36
C LEU A 117 -1.39 3.79 6.28
N ILE A 118 -0.10 3.51 6.18
CA ILE A 118 0.57 2.50 7.01
C ILE A 118 0.68 2.97 8.47
N GLN A 119 1.03 4.23 8.71
CA GLN A 119 1.20 4.81 10.05
C GLN A 119 -0.05 4.65 10.94
N HIS A 120 -1.24 4.70 10.34
CA HIS A 120 -2.50 4.55 11.08
C HIS A 120 -2.95 3.09 11.22
N ALA A 121 -2.35 2.13 10.51
CA ALA A 121 -2.73 0.72 10.49
C ALA A 121 -2.06 -0.10 11.61
N LYS A 122 -2.39 0.19 12.88
CA LYS A 122 -1.72 -0.38 14.07
C LYS A 122 -1.83 -1.90 14.23
N ASN A 123 -2.84 -2.53 13.63
CA ASN A 123 -3.07 -3.97 13.68
C ASN A 123 -2.67 -4.69 12.38
N LEU A 124 -1.86 -4.04 11.53
CA LEU A 124 -1.51 -4.57 10.22
C LEU A 124 -0.73 -5.88 10.34
N GLN A 125 -1.26 -6.94 9.75
CA GLN A 125 -0.65 -8.27 9.75
C GLN A 125 -0.04 -8.64 8.40
N LYS A 126 -0.58 -8.09 7.31
CA LYS A 126 -0.14 -8.37 5.95
C LYS A 126 -0.01 -7.08 5.14
N LEU A 127 1.20 -6.84 4.66
CA LEU A 127 1.51 -5.72 3.79
C LEU A 127 1.99 -6.26 2.43
N GLN A 128 1.34 -5.83 1.36
CA GLN A 128 1.75 -6.09 -0.01
C GLN A 128 1.97 -4.76 -0.71
N ILE A 129 3.16 -4.60 -1.29
CA ILE A 129 3.52 -3.44 -2.08
C ILE A 129 4.13 -3.90 -3.40
N ASP A 130 3.63 -3.33 -4.49
CA ASP A 130 4.22 -3.42 -5.82
C ASP A 130 4.64 -2.01 -6.21
N PHE A 131 5.95 -1.79 -6.33
CA PHE A 131 6.51 -0.45 -6.58
C PHE A 131 6.50 -0.07 -8.06
N ASP A 132 6.28 -1.05 -8.93
CA ASP A 132 6.34 -0.91 -10.39
C ASP A 132 7.60 -0.16 -10.87
N HIS A 133 8.75 -0.52 -10.31
CA HIS A 133 10.07 0.07 -10.56
C HIS A 133 10.23 1.54 -10.16
N GLY A 134 9.37 2.05 -9.27
CA GLY A 134 9.47 3.42 -8.77
C GLY A 134 10.79 3.73 -8.02
N ASP A 135 11.33 4.91 -8.30
CA ASP A 135 12.65 5.36 -7.81
C ASP A 135 12.72 5.52 -6.28
N GLU A 136 11.59 5.74 -5.62
CA GLU A 136 11.52 6.02 -4.18
C GLU A 136 11.50 4.75 -3.31
N THR A 137 11.66 3.58 -3.90
CA THR A 137 11.50 2.32 -3.17
C THR A 137 12.49 2.16 -2.01
N ASN A 138 13.76 2.50 -2.23
CA ASN A 138 14.77 2.42 -1.17
C ASN A 138 14.44 3.34 0.02
N SER A 139 13.99 4.57 -0.28
CA SER A 139 13.55 5.55 0.72
C SER A 139 12.35 5.01 1.52
N PHE A 140 11.37 4.45 0.81
CA PHE A 140 10.17 3.87 1.41
C PHE A 140 10.49 2.69 2.34
N ILE A 141 11.31 1.73 1.90
CA ILE A 141 11.69 0.56 2.70
C ILE A 141 12.53 0.97 3.92
N ASN A 142 13.41 1.97 3.77
CA ASN A 142 14.13 2.52 4.91
C ASN A 142 13.18 3.12 5.94
N ARG A 143 12.16 3.90 5.52
CA ARG A 143 11.13 4.43 6.44
C ARG A 143 10.33 3.32 7.13
N LEU A 144 9.92 2.29 6.38
CA LEU A 144 9.23 1.14 6.94
C LEU A 144 10.06 0.42 8.01
N SER A 145 11.38 0.40 7.87
CA SER A 145 12.27 -0.28 8.82
C SER A 145 12.20 0.29 10.24
N TYR A 146 11.77 1.54 10.38
CA TYR A 146 11.64 2.25 11.66
C TYR A 146 10.18 2.51 12.06
N ALA A 147 9.22 1.90 11.38
CA ALA A 147 7.81 2.17 11.61
C ALA A 147 7.24 1.30 12.76
N ASP A 148 7.12 1.88 13.96
CA ASP A 148 6.59 1.17 15.16
C ASP A 148 5.17 0.61 14.98
N CYS A 149 4.38 1.22 14.08
CA CYS A 149 3.03 0.77 13.74
C CYS A 149 2.97 -0.65 13.14
N LEU A 150 4.11 -1.20 12.69
CA LEU A 150 4.21 -2.52 12.07
C LEU A 150 4.56 -3.64 13.05
N SER A 151 4.46 -3.40 14.36
CA SER A 151 4.74 -4.40 15.40
C SER A 151 3.97 -5.72 15.23
N HIS A 152 2.78 -5.71 14.64
CA HIS A 152 1.95 -6.91 14.38
C HIS A 152 2.17 -7.57 13.02
N LEU A 153 3.09 -7.04 12.19
CA LEU A 153 3.28 -7.49 10.82
C LEU A 153 3.81 -8.93 10.78
N LYS A 154 3.09 -9.80 10.08
CA LYS A 154 3.41 -11.23 9.91
C LYS A 154 3.81 -11.56 8.48
N GLU A 155 3.25 -10.87 7.49
CA GLU A 155 3.52 -11.11 6.08
C GLU A 155 3.90 -9.83 5.34
N LEU A 156 5.04 -9.88 4.65
CA LEU A 156 5.47 -8.81 3.76
C LEU A 156 5.64 -9.37 2.34
N THR A 157 5.05 -8.69 1.37
CA THR A 157 5.29 -8.92 -0.05
C THR A 157 5.78 -7.64 -0.71
N LEU A 158 6.97 -7.67 -1.28
CA LEU A 158 7.52 -6.58 -2.09
C LEU A 158 7.64 -7.08 -3.54
N LYS A 159 7.26 -6.24 -4.51
CA LYS A 159 7.35 -6.56 -5.93
C LYS A 159 7.94 -5.44 -6.77
N ALA A 160 8.55 -5.84 -7.89
CA ALA A 160 9.01 -4.97 -8.98
C ALA A 160 9.81 -3.78 -8.48
N THR A 161 10.97 -4.03 -7.89
CA THR A 161 11.84 -2.95 -7.41
C THR A 161 13.31 -3.34 -7.38
N SER A 162 14.18 -2.34 -7.42
CA SER A 162 15.53 -2.44 -6.88
C SER A 162 15.51 -2.09 -5.39
N VAL A 163 16.17 -2.88 -4.54
CA VAL A 163 16.29 -2.57 -3.11
C VAL A 163 17.67 -2.94 -2.59
N SER A 164 18.21 -2.05 -1.76
CA SER A 164 19.41 -2.32 -0.99
C SER A 164 19.22 -3.51 -0.05
N SER A 165 20.14 -4.47 -0.16
CA SER A 165 20.23 -5.60 0.77
C SER A 165 20.30 -5.16 2.23
N GLU A 166 20.92 -4.02 2.52
CA GLU A 166 21.02 -3.46 3.86
C GLU A 166 19.67 -2.97 4.40
N HIS A 167 18.85 -2.34 3.56
CA HIS A 167 17.50 -1.92 3.97
C HIS A 167 16.61 -3.13 4.30
N ILE A 168 16.68 -4.20 3.53
CA ILE A 168 15.95 -5.45 3.83
C ILE A 168 16.46 -6.09 5.13
N ARG A 169 17.79 -6.17 5.33
CA ARG A 169 18.36 -6.69 6.57
C ARG A 169 17.91 -5.88 7.78
N ARG A 170 17.95 -4.55 7.67
CA ARG A 170 17.49 -3.63 8.71
C ARG A 170 16.02 -3.83 9.03
N PHE A 171 15.17 -3.88 8.01
CA PHE A 171 13.74 -4.15 8.16
C PHE A 171 13.50 -5.43 8.95
N LEU A 172 14.17 -6.52 8.58
CA LEU A 172 14.02 -7.83 9.23
C LEU A 172 14.52 -7.84 10.68
N ARG A 173 15.52 -7.02 11.03
CA ARG A 173 16.00 -6.90 12.42
C ARG A 173 14.96 -6.27 13.34
N TYR A 174 14.25 -5.24 12.87
CA TYR A 174 13.24 -4.53 13.67
C TYR A 174 11.87 -5.24 13.69
N HIS A 175 11.55 -6.04 12.68
CA HIS A 175 10.24 -6.68 12.54
C HIS A 175 10.29 -8.18 12.83
N GLN A 176 10.61 -8.55 14.08
CA GLN A 176 10.79 -9.94 14.50
C GLN A 176 9.53 -10.81 14.42
N ASN A 177 8.35 -10.19 14.36
CA ASN A 177 7.06 -10.89 14.20
C ASN A 177 6.80 -11.38 12.76
N LEU A 178 7.65 -10.99 11.81
CA LEU A 178 7.51 -11.37 10.40
C LEU A 178 7.72 -12.88 10.22
N ARG A 179 6.69 -13.56 9.72
CA ARG A 179 6.70 -15.01 9.47
C ARG A 179 6.91 -15.35 8.00
N LYS A 180 6.57 -14.43 7.10
CA LYS A 180 6.62 -14.63 5.65
C LYS A 180 7.15 -13.40 4.94
N LEU A 181 8.17 -13.62 4.13
CA LEU A 181 8.72 -12.63 3.21
C LEU A 181 8.60 -13.17 1.78
N SER A 182 7.92 -12.43 0.92
CA SER A 182 7.84 -12.70 -0.51
C SER A 182 8.50 -11.55 -1.28
N LEU A 183 9.54 -11.88 -2.02
CA LEU A 183 10.25 -10.95 -2.91
C LEU A 183 10.00 -11.42 -4.35
N ARG A 184 9.38 -10.57 -5.18
CA ARG A 184 9.03 -10.92 -6.57
C ARG A 184 9.55 -9.87 -7.54
N ALA A 185 10.27 -10.27 -8.59
CA ALA A 185 10.89 -9.33 -9.52
C ALA A 185 11.70 -8.24 -8.77
N ILE A 186 12.52 -8.67 -7.80
CA ILE A 186 13.36 -7.79 -6.98
C ILE A 186 14.79 -7.88 -7.45
N VAL A 187 15.42 -6.73 -7.69
CA VAL A 187 16.87 -6.62 -7.87
C VAL A 187 17.46 -6.24 -6.51
N LEU A 188 18.36 -7.08 -5.98
CA LEU A 188 19.09 -6.77 -4.77
C LEU A 188 20.35 -6.01 -5.11
N GLU A 189 20.41 -4.75 -4.71
CA GLU A 189 21.62 -3.95 -4.81
C GLU A 189 22.59 -4.40 -3.73
N ASN A 190 23.69 -5.01 -4.16
CA ASN A 190 24.82 -5.27 -3.28
C ASN A 190 25.72 -4.06 -3.29
N VAL A 191 25.80 -3.38 -2.16
CA VAL A 191 26.93 -2.50 -1.86
C VAL A 191 28.08 -3.43 -1.46
N PHE A 192 28.86 -3.94 -2.43
CA PHE A 192 30.03 -4.78 -2.15
C PHE A 192 31.34 -3.96 -2.06
N PRO A 193 32.39 -4.44 -1.36
CA PRO A 193 32.42 -5.62 -0.49
C PRO A 193 33.07 -5.35 0.88
N PHE A 194 32.50 -5.93 1.94
CA PHE A 194 33.33 -6.67 2.88
C PHE A 194 32.74 -8.06 3.04
N SER A 195 33.64 -9.02 2.87
CA SER A 195 33.46 -10.44 3.13
C SER A 195 32.83 -10.64 4.50
N ASP A 196 31.64 -11.19 4.51
CA ASP A 196 31.31 -12.34 5.34
C ASP A 196 30.02 -12.95 4.79
N SER A 197 30.10 -14.23 4.46
CA SER A 197 28.95 -15.04 4.07
C SER A 197 28.01 -15.21 5.27
N TYR A 198 27.24 -14.17 5.57
CA TYR A 198 26.15 -14.24 6.55
C TYR A 198 24.91 -14.83 5.87
N SER A 199 24.59 -16.05 6.26
CA SER A 199 23.32 -16.71 5.98
C SER A 199 22.15 -15.77 6.36
N MET A 200 21.36 -15.39 5.36
CA MET A 200 20.17 -14.54 5.48
C MET A 200 18.97 -15.33 6.05
N ASN A 201 19.16 -16.06 7.15
CA ASN A 201 18.06 -16.73 7.84
C ASN A 201 17.84 -16.08 9.21
N PRO A 202 16.98 -15.04 9.30
CA PRO A 202 16.46 -14.60 10.59
C PRO A 202 15.75 -15.79 11.25
N PRO A 203 16.04 -16.13 12.51
CA PRO A 203 15.53 -17.36 13.14
C PRO A 203 13.99 -17.42 13.24
N HIS A 204 13.30 -16.30 13.04
CA HIS A 204 11.84 -16.19 13.13
C HIS A 204 11.10 -16.36 11.78
N LEU A 205 11.82 -16.29 10.65
CA LEU A 205 11.21 -16.33 9.33
C LEU A 205 10.86 -17.76 8.93
N LYS A 206 9.56 -18.06 8.82
CA LYS A 206 9.07 -19.41 8.51
C LYS A 206 9.01 -19.70 7.01
N LYS A 207 8.84 -18.66 6.18
CA LYS A 207 8.72 -18.81 4.73
C LYS A 207 9.38 -17.65 4.00
N LEU A 208 10.36 -17.99 3.17
CA LEU A 208 11.02 -17.09 2.25
C LEU A 208 10.72 -17.57 0.82
N LYS A 209 10.16 -16.68 -0.01
CA LYS A 209 9.90 -16.97 -1.44
C LYS A 209 10.58 -15.93 -2.31
N PHE A 210 11.46 -16.39 -3.18
CA PHE A 210 11.99 -15.64 -4.31
C PHE A 210 11.26 -16.09 -5.58
N SER A 211 10.88 -15.15 -6.44
CA SER A 211 10.47 -15.43 -7.80
C SER A 211 11.01 -14.34 -8.70
N THR A 212 11.75 -14.74 -9.73
CA THR A 212 12.22 -13.88 -10.82
C THR A 212 11.05 -13.52 -11.72
#